data_AF-A0A966D867-F1
#
_entry.id   AF-A0A966D867-F1
#
_cell.length_a   1.000
_cell.length_b   1.000
_cell.length_c   1.000
_cell.angle_alpha   90.00
_cell.angle_beta   90.00
_cell.angle_gamma   90.00
#
_symmetry.space_group_name_H-M   'P 1'
#
loop_
_entity.id
_entity.type
_entity.pdbx_description
1 polymer ?
#
loop_
_entity_poly.entity_id
_entity_poly.type
_entity_poly.pdbx_seq_one_letter_code
_entity_poly.pdbx_strand_id
1 'polypeptide(L)'
;DCNTETNNNYIEVKLNEISDTLHFFVDKTKPEQNFFEFYGLIIESQFDNGILYSSAGINGAGYASILKQNLFVEQIDTYKPDLVVIDLGGNDFYKQAFNYSSMEKMLMTIINKIRTASPNSLIIINSSQNFYRRNYNVAECKNFSELTRNVAFKNNCVFYDYYRVSGGDKAMLKWLGAKLAKRDKVHLTNEGYHLKADLFMNAILNSYKIWLNNQYLDSLLAFNFALDSADLVHCFPKNDFRKNTVSKVVADKKENKSHFQKITNTGSAVEYTIKKGDNLGSIAEKFDVSVSNLKSWNNLSSNKIIAGKKLIVYSDVKNTPPSTQTNNNSIKTKQIKHKVKSGESLWIIARKYNTTVDNIKKLNNLKNDNLKPGIVLIIK
;
A
#
# COMPACT_ATOMS: atom_id res chain seq x y z
N ASP A 1 32.75 -1.98 20.46
CA ASP A 1 32.09 -1.89 21.75
C ASP A 1 31.09 -0.76 21.68
N CYS A 2 29.79 -1.09 21.72
CA CYS A 2 28.70 -0.11 21.69
C CYS A 2 28.36 0.45 23.08
N ASN A 3 29.18 0.16 24.11
CA ASN A 3 29.08 0.75 25.45
C ASN A 3 29.52 2.22 25.51
N THR A 4 29.87 2.87 24.40
CA THR A 4 30.07 4.31 24.41
C THR A 4 28.74 4.97 24.69
N GLU A 5 28.62 5.64 25.85
CA GLU A 5 27.48 6.45 26.26
C GLU A 5 27.07 7.40 25.12
N THR A 6 26.19 6.94 24.26
CA THR A 6 25.43 7.83 23.41
C THR A 6 24.37 8.45 24.31
N ASN A 7 24.21 9.76 24.29
CA ASN A 7 23.05 10.44 24.89
C ASN A 7 21.70 10.02 24.27
N ASN A 8 21.68 8.96 23.46
CA ASN A 8 20.57 8.45 22.69
C ASN A 8 20.13 7.11 23.29
N ASN A 9 18.82 6.86 23.28
CA ASN A 9 18.21 5.62 23.77
C ASN A 9 18.31 4.45 22.76
N TYR A 10 19.27 4.51 21.83
CA TYR A 10 19.52 3.51 20.81
C TYR A 10 21.01 3.47 20.44
N ILE A 11 21.41 2.34 19.86
CA ILE A 11 22.76 2.14 19.32
C ILE A 11 22.68 2.30 17.79
N GLU A 12 23.48 3.20 17.23
CA GLU A 12 23.64 3.35 15.79
C GLU A 12 24.90 2.63 15.32
N VAL A 13 24.77 1.78 14.29
CA VAL A 13 25.92 1.07 13.69
C VAL A 13 25.91 1.28 12.18
N LYS A 14 27.00 1.84 11.65
CA LYS A 14 27.21 1.92 10.20
C LYS A 14 27.83 0.62 9.70
N LEU A 15 27.12 -0.06 8.80
CA LEU A 15 27.62 -1.27 8.15
C LEU A 15 28.43 -0.88 6.90
N ASN A 16 29.70 -1.26 6.86
CA ASN A 16 30.61 -0.92 5.76
C ASN A 16 30.39 -1.78 4.51
N GLU A 17 29.73 -2.92 4.65
CA GLU A 17 29.41 -3.84 3.56
C GLU A 17 27.98 -4.35 3.67
N ILE A 18 27.39 -4.71 2.52
CA ILE A 18 26.06 -5.32 2.49
C ILE A 18 26.19 -6.74 3.02
N SER A 19 25.42 -7.06 4.06
CA SER A 19 25.29 -8.40 4.63
C SER A 19 23.84 -8.86 4.59
N ASP A 20 23.62 -10.18 4.53
CA ASP A 20 22.29 -10.78 4.70
C ASP A 20 21.99 -11.14 6.17
N THR A 21 23.01 -11.09 7.02
CA THR A 21 22.95 -11.55 8.41
C THR A 21 23.64 -10.56 9.34
N LEU A 22 23.00 -10.31 10.48
CA LEU A 22 23.54 -9.48 11.56
C LEU A 22 23.54 -10.32 12.85
N HIS A 23 24.73 -10.49 13.44
CA HIS A 23 24.91 -11.19 14.71
C HIS A 23 25.15 -10.18 15.81
N PHE A 24 24.43 -10.33 16.92
CA PHE A 24 24.64 -9.55 18.14
C PHE A 24 25.04 -10.48 19.28
N PHE A 25 26.02 -10.05 20.05
CA PHE A 25 26.44 -10.70 21.28
C PHE A 25 26.18 -9.74 22.43
N VAL A 26 25.66 -10.25 23.53
CA VAL A 26 25.34 -9.46 24.71
C VAL A 26 26.14 -10.00 25.86
N ASP A 27 27.08 -9.19 26.35
CA ASP A 27 27.87 -9.49 27.53
C ASP A 27 27.29 -8.75 28.74
N LYS A 28 27.27 -9.42 29.89
CA LYS A 28 26.90 -8.76 31.14
C LYS A 28 27.95 -7.69 31.47
N THR A 29 27.51 -6.48 31.76
CA THR A 29 28.37 -5.44 32.34
C THR A 29 28.47 -5.57 33.85
N LYS A 30 27.51 -6.25 34.49
CA LYS A 30 27.54 -6.56 35.93
C LYS A 30 27.00 -7.98 36.24
N PRO A 31 27.52 -8.67 37.27
CA PRO A 31 27.11 -10.05 37.60
C PRO A 31 25.60 -10.25 37.80
N GLU A 32 24.92 -9.25 38.36
CA GLU A 32 23.50 -9.28 38.71
C GLU A 32 22.53 -9.08 37.52
N GLN A 33 23.02 -8.67 36.34
CA GLN A 33 22.17 -8.51 35.16
C GLN A 33 21.68 -9.87 34.68
N ASN A 34 20.36 -10.06 34.60
CA ASN A 34 19.75 -11.35 34.29
C ASN A 34 18.88 -11.36 33.02
N PHE A 35 18.69 -10.20 32.39
CA PHE A 35 17.94 -10.07 31.16
C PHE A 35 18.52 -8.96 30.28
N PHE A 36 18.20 -9.04 28.99
CA PHE A 36 18.42 -8.01 27.99
C PHE A 36 17.09 -7.80 27.27
N GLU A 37 16.65 -6.55 27.18
CA GLU A 37 15.42 -6.19 26.47
C GLU A 37 15.78 -5.55 25.13
N PHE A 38 15.28 -6.16 24.05
CA PHE A 38 15.45 -5.67 22.70
C PHE A 38 14.11 -5.22 22.14
N TYR A 39 13.96 -3.91 21.94
CA TYR A 39 12.70 -3.32 21.51
C TYR A 39 12.50 -3.34 19.99
N GLY A 40 13.58 -3.33 19.19
CA GLY A 40 13.50 -3.38 17.74
C GLY A 40 14.78 -2.99 17.04
N LEU A 41 14.75 -3.08 15.70
CA LEU A 41 15.84 -2.72 14.79
C LEU A 41 15.29 -1.88 13.66
N ILE A 42 16.01 -0.82 13.31
CA ILE A 42 15.78 -0.05 12.08
C ILE A 42 17.01 -0.28 11.19
N ILE A 43 16.74 -0.61 9.93
CA ILE A 43 17.78 -0.80 8.91
C ILE A 43 17.49 0.19 7.80
N GLU A 44 18.42 1.11 7.61
CA GLU A 44 18.35 2.14 6.58
C GLU A 44 19.58 2.07 5.68
N SER A 45 19.41 2.49 4.43
CA SER A 45 20.53 2.73 3.53
C SER A 45 20.61 4.20 3.22
N GLN A 46 21.83 4.77 3.27
CA GLN A 46 22.09 6.14 2.81
C GLN A 46 21.76 6.37 1.32
N PHE A 47 21.54 5.29 0.57
CA PHE A 47 21.12 5.34 -0.84
C PHE A 47 19.60 5.20 -1.00
N ASP A 48 18.87 4.89 0.07
CA ASP A 48 17.41 4.75 0.03
C ASP A 48 16.76 6.12 0.21
N ASN A 49 16.23 6.66 -0.88
CA ASN A 49 15.33 7.82 -0.85
C ASN A 49 13.87 7.37 -0.79
N GLY A 50 13.62 6.20 -0.17
CA GLY A 50 12.36 5.47 -0.19
C GLY A 50 11.48 5.75 1.03
N ILE A 51 10.51 4.86 1.24
CA ILE A 51 9.62 4.89 2.42
C ILE A 51 10.06 3.78 3.36
N LEU A 52 10.42 4.13 4.60
CA LEU A 52 10.55 3.17 5.69
C LEU A 52 9.17 2.94 6.33
N TYR A 53 8.71 1.70 6.31
CA TYR A 53 7.45 1.30 6.95
C TYR A 53 7.73 0.44 8.18
N SER A 54 7.35 0.95 9.35
CA SER A 54 7.41 0.22 10.62
C SER A 54 6.00 -0.10 11.12
N SER A 55 5.81 -1.30 11.66
CA SER A 55 4.52 -1.75 12.20
C SER A 55 4.66 -2.25 13.62
N ALA A 56 3.80 -1.75 14.52
CA ALA A 56 3.71 -2.16 15.92
C ALA A 56 2.35 -2.82 16.23
N GLY A 57 1.90 -3.71 15.34
CA GLY A 57 0.61 -4.40 15.48
C GLY A 57 0.64 -5.52 16.52
N ILE A 58 -0.28 -5.48 17.49
CA ILE A 58 -0.45 -6.54 18.50
C ILE A 58 -1.87 -7.10 18.41
N ASN A 59 -1.99 -8.42 18.28
CA ASN A 59 -3.28 -9.11 18.25
C ASN A 59 -4.08 -8.84 19.52
N GLY A 60 -5.35 -8.49 19.36
CA GLY A 60 -6.24 -8.21 20.49
C GLY A 60 -6.07 -6.81 21.11
N ALA A 61 -5.13 -6.00 20.62
CA ALA A 61 -4.97 -4.63 21.11
C ALA A 61 -6.15 -3.73 20.69
N GLY A 62 -6.52 -2.85 21.61
CA GLY A 62 -7.37 -1.68 21.36
C GLY A 62 -6.61 -0.41 21.72
N TYR A 63 -7.27 0.74 21.64
CA TYR A 63 -6.65 2.04 21.95
C TYR A 63 -6.12 2.11 23.38
N ALA A 64 -6.79 1.45 24.33
CA ALA A 64 -6.36 1.41 25.73
C ALA A 64 -5.00 0.72 25.89
N SER A 65 -4.61 -0.15 24.96
CA SER A 65 -3.30 -0.81 24.98
C SER A 65 -2.15 0.16 24.72
N ILE A 66 -2.36 1.21 23.90
CA ILE A 66 -1.36 2.25 23.65
C ILE A 66 -1.07 3.02 24.93
N LEU A 67 -2.12 3.40 25.67
CA LEU A 67 -1.98 4.17 26.90
C LEU A 67 -1.23 3.44 28.02
N LYS A 68 -1.10 2.11 27.92
CA LYS A 68 -0.35 1.27 28.86
C LYS A 68 1.12 1.12 28.52
N GLN A 69 1.56 1.64 27.38
CA GLN A 69 2.97 1.55 26.96
C GLN A 69 3.77 2.69 27.60
N ASN A 70 4.60 2.35 28.58
CA ASN A 70 5.40 3.32 29.34
C ASN A 70 6.43 4.04 28.45
N LEU A 71 6.98 3.35 27.46
CA LEU A 71 8.01 3.88 26.56
C LEU A 71 7.45 4.54 25.28
N PHE A 72 6.13 4.67 25.14
CA PHE A 72 5.51 5.11 23.88
C PHE A 72 6.01 6.48 23.40
N VAL A 73 6.08 7.46 24.31
CA VAL A 73 6.52 8.83 23.97
C VAL A 73 8.01 8.83 23.61
N GLU A 74 8.82 8.19 24.44
CA GLU A 74 10.27 8.09 24.25
C GLU A 74 10.66 7.37 22.95
N GLN A 75 9.97 6.28 22.63
CA GLN A 75 10.21 5.52 21.39
C GLN A 75 9.77 6.29 20.15
N ILE A 76 8.67 7.05 20.20
CA ILE A 76 8.25 7.90 19.08
C ILE A 76 9.22 9.07 18.89
N ASP A 77 9.68 9.70 19.98
CA ASP A 77 10.67 10.79 19.93
C ASP A 77 12.02 10.30 19.40
N THR A 78 12.39 9.06 19.74
CA THR A 78 13.58 8.41 19.19
C THR A 78 13.41 8.06 17.71
N TYR A 79 12.26 7.47 17.34
CA TYR A 79 11.98 7.03 15.98
C TYR A 79 11.75 8.17 14.99
N LYS A 80 11.22 9.31 15.45
CA LYS A 80 10.93 10.52 14.66
C LYS A 80 10.15 10.26 13.35
N PRO A 81 8.97 9.63 13.42
CA PRO A 81 8.21 9.32 12.20
C PRO A 81 7.71 10.59 11.49
N ASP A 82 7.79 10.64 10.16
CA ASP A 82 7.10 11.68 9.38
C ASP A 82 5.58 11.48 9.35
N LEU A 83 5.12 10.23 9.49
CA LEU A 83 3.72 9.84 9.48
C LEU A 83 3.45 8.74 10.51
N VAL A 84 2.44 8.97 11.34
CA VAL A 84 1.88 7.98 12.27
C VAL A 84 0.48 7.59 11.81
N VAL A 85 0.26 6.28 11.58
CA VAL A 85 -1.06 5.73 11.23
C VAL A 85 -1.63 4.96 12.42
N ILE A 86 -2.79 5.37 12.92
CA ILE A 86 -3.51 4.71 14.01
C ILE A 86 -4.64 3.87 13.42
N ASP A 87 -4.40 2.56 13.26
CA ASP A 87 -5.33 1.58 12.68
C ASP A 87 -5.80 0.56 13.74
N LEU A 88 -6.67 1.02 14.66
CA LEU A 88 -7.24 0.22 15.74
C LEU A 88 -8.79 0.29 15.71
N GLY A 89 -9.45 -0.29 16.71
CA GLY A 89 -10.89 -0.21 16.90
C GLY A 89 -11.60 -1.56 16.96
N GLY A 90 -11.08 -2.61 16.31
CA GLY A 90 -11.75 -3.92 16.26
C GLY A 90 -11.99 -4.56 17.65
N ASN A 91 -11.11 -4.30 18.62
CA ASN A 91 -11.19 -4.87 19.97
C ASN A 91 -11.81 -3.94 21.01
N ASP A 92 -12.04 -2.68 20.67
CA ASP A 92 -12.52 -1.66 21.60
C ASP A 92 -14.03 -1.76 21.89
N PHE A 93 -14.74 -2.60 21.15
CA PHE A 93 -16.16 -2.87 21.31
C PHE A 93 -16.46 -4.05 22.29
N TYR A 94 -15.57 -4.34 23.26
CA TYR A 94 -15.69 -5.49 24.18
C TYR A 94 -16.44 -5.15 25.49
N LYS A 95 -17.02 -6.19 26.12
CA LYS A 95 -17.49 -6.30 27.52
C LYS A 95 -18.74 -5.51 27.92
N GLN A 96 -18.92 -4.28 27.44
CA GLN A 96 -19.98 -3.37 27.93
C GLN A 96 -20.48 -2.47 26.79
N ALA A 97 -21.55 -1.70 27.07
CA ALA A 97 -22.00 -0.66 26.15
C ALA A 97 -20.82 0.26 25.81
N PHE A 98 -20.61 0.51 24.52
CA PHE A 98 -19.50 1.32 24.06
C PHE A 98 -19.62 2.76 24.57
N ASN A 99 -18.60 3.21 25.30
CA ASN A 99 -18.58 4.56 25.88
C ASN A 99 -17.84 5.53 24.94
N TYR A 100 -18.62 6.31 24.19
CA TYR A 100 -18.09 7.29 23.23
C TYR A 100 -17.27 8.40 23.89
N SER A 101 -17.64 8.87 25.09
CA SER A 101 -16.88 9.91 25.80
C SER A 101 -15.51 9.41 26.25
N SER A 102 -15.45 8.18 26.76
CA SER A 102 -14.18 7.54 27.11
C SER A 102 -13.30 7.33 25.88
N MET A 103 -13.89 6.90 24.76
CA MET A 103 -13.16 6.74 23.50
C MET A 103 -12.62 8.07 22.97
N GLU A 104 -13.42 9.14 22.99
CA GLU A 104 -12.97 10.49 22.60
C GLU A 104 -11.76 10.92 23.42
N LYS A 105 -11.85 10.84 24.76
CA LYS A 105 -10.73 11.18 25.66
C LYS A 105 -9.48 10.36 25.36
N MET A 106 -9.64 9.08 25.08
CA MET A 106 -8.53 8.18 24.78
C MET A 106 -7.85 8.55 23.46
N LEU A 107 -8.62 8.79 22.40
CA LEU A 107 -8.09 9.27 21.12
C LEU A 107 -7.33 10.58 21.28
N MET A 108 -7.93 11.58 21.96
CA MET A 108 -7.30 12.87 22.26
C MET A 108 -5.96 12.68 23.01
N THR A 109 -5.94 11.79 24.00
CA THR A 109 -4.74 11.53 24.81
C THR A 109 -3.63 10.90 23.97
N ILE A 110 -3.97 9.97 23.08
CA ILE A 110 -3.01 9.32 22.18
C ILE A 110 -2.44 10.32 21.19
N ILE A 111 -3.30 11.15 20.58
CA ILE A 111 -2.88 12.22 19.67
C ILE A 111 -1.93 13.18 20.40
N ASN A 112 -2.26 13.61 21.61
CA ASN A 112 -1.41 14.50 22.38
C ASN A 112 -0.05 13.87 22.69
N LYS A 113 0.00 12.59 23.10
CA LYS A 113 1.25 11.85 23.30
C LYS A 113 2.12 11.82 22.04
N ILE A 114 1.52 11.57 20.87
CA ILE A 114 2.24 11.59 19.60
C ILE A 114 2.75 13.00 19.30
N ARG A 115 1.93 14.04 19.45
CA ARG A 115 2.32 15.44 19.21
C ARG A 115 3.42 15.93 20.14
N THR A 116 3.42 15.48 21.40
CA THR A 116 4.50 15.77 22.35
C THR A 116 5.82 15.14 21.90
N ALA A 117 5.79 13.89 21.45
CA ALA A 117 6.98 13.16 21.02
C ALA A 117 7.47 13.57 19.62
N SER A 118 6.56 13.90 18.72
CA SER A 118 6.88 14.26 17.34
C SER A 118 5.87 15.27 16.81
N PRO A 119 6.11 16.58 17.04
CA PRO A 119 5.15 17.63 16.73
C PRO A 119 4.86 17.76 15.23
N ASN A 120 5.84 17.44 14.40
CA ASN A 120 5.78 17.60 12.94
C ASN A 120 5.20 16.37 12.21
N SER A 121 5.02 15.22 12.87
CA SER A 121 4.46 14.04 12.21
C SER A 121 3.06 14.33 11.67
N LEU A 122 2.76 13.87 10.45
CA LEU A 122 1.37 13.70 10.05
C LEU A 122 0.74 12.59 10.89
N ILE A 123 -0.53 12.76 11.28
CA ILE A 123 -1.28 11.72 11.99
C ILE A 123 -2.49 11.34 11.15
N ILE A 124 -2.57 10.07 10.75
CA ILE A 124 -3.75 9.49 10.12
C ILE A 124 -4.45 8.58 11.13
N ILE A 125 -5.76 8.77 11.29
CA ILE A 125 -6.58 7.92 12.16
C ILE A 125 -7.61 7.20 11.29
N ASN A 126 -7.64 5.87 11.41
CA ASN A 126 -8.61 5.04 10.69
C ASN A 126 -9.83 4.75 11.58
N SER A 127 -11.01 4.67 10.97
CA SER A 127 -12.16 4.01 11.62
C SER A 127 -12.10 2.48 11.46
N SER A 128 -12.75 1.74 12.36
CA SER A 128 -12.92 0.29 12.18
C SER A 128 -13.84 -0.05 11.00
N GLN A 129 -13.48 -1.04 10.20
CA GLN A 129 -14.45 -1.70 9.31
C GLN A 129 -15.58 -2.32 10.14
N ASN A 130 -16.79 -2.38 9.57
CA ASN A 130 -17.89 -3.14 10.18
C ASN A 130 -17.50 -4.62 10.30
N PHE A 131 -17.82 -5.27 11.42
CA PHE A 131 -17.57 -6.69 11.62
C PHE A 131 -18.67 -7.32 12.47
N TYR A 132 -18.62 -8.66 12.58
CA TYR A 132 -19.53 -9.42 13.40
C TYR A 132 -18.79 -10.10 14.52
N ARG A 133 -19.46 -10.24 15.66
CA ARG A 133 -18.90 -10.87 16.84
C ARG A 133 -19.91 -11.82 17.44
N ARG A 134 -19.56 -13.10 17.52
CA ARG A 134 -20.53 -14.15 17.92
C ARG A 134 -21.84 -14.07 17.10
N ASN A 135 -21.72 -13.77 15.81
CA ASN A 135 -22.82 -13.51 14.87
C ASN A 135 -23.65 -12.24 15.08
N TYR A 136 -23.31 -11.37 16.03
CA TYR A 136 -23.92 -10.05 16.18
C TYR A 136 -23.18 -9.01 15.34
N ASN A 137 -23.93 -8.19 14.61
CA ASN A 137 -23.39 -7.04 13.90
C ASN A 137 -22.95 -5.97 14.90
N VAL A 138 -21.70 -5.50 14.81
CA VAL A 138 -21.21 -4.40 15.64
C VAL A 138 -21.60 -3.08 14.99
N ALA A 139 -22.80 -2.60 15.32
CA ALA A 139 -23.38 -1.38 14.73
C ALA A 139 -22.64 -0.10 15.19
N GLU A 140 -21.96 -0.17 16.33
CA GLU A 140 -21.18 0.91 16.93
C GLU A 140 -20.04 1.39 16.02
N CYS A 141 -19.58 0.59 15.05
CA CYS A 141 -18.57 1.00 14.09
C CYS A 141 -18.97 2.26 13.31
N LYS A 142 -20.28 2.46 13.03
CA LYS A 142 -20.77 3.68 12.37
C LYS A 142 -20.54 4.91 13.23
N ASN A 143 -21.00 4.88 14.47
CA ASN A 143 -20.89 6.00 15.39
C ASN A 143 -19.43 6.24 15.80
N PHE A 144 -18.62 5.18 15.89
CA PHE A 144 -17.18 5.30 16.08
C PHE A 144 -16.49 6.01 14.91
N SER A 145 -16.88 5.73 13.66
CA SER A 145 -16.40 6.49 12.49
C SER A 145 -16.73 7.98 12.60
N GLU A 146 -17.96 8.34 12.98
CA GLU A 146 -18.32 9.76 13.18
C GLU A 146 -17.53 10.42 14.31
N LEU A 147 -17.39 9.73 15.45
CA LEU A 147 -16.60 10.23 16.57
C LEU A 147 -15.14 10.48 16.14
N THR A 148 -14.54 9.51 15.45
CA THR A 148 -13.15 9.58 15.01
C THR A 148 -12.94 10.70 14.01
N ARG A 149 -13.88 10.92 13.08
CA ARG A 149 -13.87 12.09 12.19
C ARG A 149 -13.79 13.39 12.98
N ASN A 150 -14.67 13.56 13.96
CA ASN A 150 -14.74 14.79 14.74
C ASN A 150 -13.47 15.03 15.56
N VAL A 151 -12.93 13.97 16.18
CA VAL A 151 -11.67 14.06 16.93
C VAL A 151 -10.52 14.41 16.00
N ALA A 152 -10.41 13.73 14.85
CA ALA A 152 -9.35 14.01 13.89
C ALA A 152 -9.39 15.46 13.39
N PHE A 153 -10.58 15.95 13.01
CA PHE A 153 -10.78 17.34 12.58
C PHE A 153 -10.36 18.36 13.66
N LYS A 154 -10.83 18.20 14.90
CA LYS A 154 -10.51 19.11 16.01
C LYS A 154 -9.01 19.15 16.35
N ASN A 155 -8.25 18.11 16.00
CA ASN A 155 -6.84 17.97 16.37
C ASN A 155 -5.89 18.03 15.17
N ASN A 156 -6.37 18.57 14.03
CA ASN A 156 -5.57 18.69 12.81
C ASN A 156 -4.91 17.35 12.42
N CYS A 157 -5.69 16.27 12.47
CA CYS A 157 -5.30 14.95 12.04
C CYS A 157 -6.10 14.57 10.79
N VAL A 158 -5.50 13.73 9.96
CA VAL A 158 -6.16 13.18 8.78
C VAL A 158 -7.06 12.02 9.20
N PHE A 159 -8.29 12.01 8.74
CA PHE A 159 -9.23 10.91 8.97
C PHE A 159 -9.39 10.06 7.72
N TYR A 160 -9.14 8.75 7.84
CA TYR A 160 -9.47 7.78 6.82
C TYR A 160 -10.68 6.95 7.25
N ASP A 161 -11.83 7.23 6.62
CA ASP A 161 -13.12 6.60 6.93
C ASP A 161 -13.23 5.18 6.35
N TYR A 162 -12.38 4.27 6.84
CA TYR A 162 -12.36 2.90 6.38
C TYR A 162 -13.69 2.17 6.59
N TYR A 163 -14.51 2.58 7.57
CA TYR A 163 -15.87 2.07 7.75
C TYR A 163 -16.68 2.27 6.47
N ARG A 164 -16.73 3.50 5.94
CA ARG A 164 -17.47 3.79 4.69
C ARG A 164 -16.76 3.23 3.47
N VAL A 165 -15.43 3.37 3.39
CA VAL A 165 -14.65 2.90 2.24
C VAL A 165 -14.76 1.38 2.06
N SER A 166 -14.82 0.62 3.15
CA SER A 166 -15.03 -0.83 3.11
C SER A 166 -16.47 -1.25 2.80
N GLY A 167 -17.43 -0.32 2.80
CA GLY A 167 -18.82 -0.54 2.39
C GLY A 167 -19.88 -0.37 3.48
N GLY A 168 -19.50 0.13 4.66
CA GLY A 168 -20.41 0.50 5.74
C GLY A 168 -21.09 -0.66 6.45
N ASP A 169 -22.37 -0.47 6.81
CA ASP A 169 -23.14 -1.45 7.60
C ASP A 169 -23.23 -2.79 6.86
N LYS A 170 -22.99 -3.88 7.61
CA LYS A 170 -22.97 -5.27 7.11
C LYS A 170 -21.97 -5.52 5.97
N ALA A 171 -21.00 -4.62 5.73
CA ALA A 171 -19.98 -4.78 4.70
C ALA A 171 -19.23 -6.12 4.84
N MET A 172 -18.98 -6.56 6.06
CA MET A 172 -18.28 -7.82 6.32
C MET A 172 -18.96 -9.04 5.70
N LEU A 173 -20.29 -9.05 5.59
CA LEU A 173 -21.00 -10.15 4.91
C LEU A 173 -20.76 -10.14 3.40
N LYS A 174 -20.68 -8.94 2.80
CA LYS A 174 -20.33 -8.79 1.38
C LYS A 174 -18.90 -9.26 1.13
N TRP A 175 -17.97 -8.87 2.01
CA TRP A 175 -16.57 -9.29 1.96
C TRP A 175 -16.42 -10.80 2.16
N LEU A 176 -17.20 -11.41 3.06
CA LEU A 176 -17.25 -12.86 3.23
C LEU A 176 -17.73 -13.56 1.95
N GLY A 177 -18.82 -13.07 1.33
CA GLY A 177 -19.33 -13.58 0.06
C GLY A 177 -18.32 -13.47 -1.09
N ALA A 178 -17.50 -12.41 -1.07
CA ALA A 178 -16.41 -12.18 -2.02
C ALA A 178 -15.11 -12.93 -1.68
N LYS A 179 -15.08 -13.75 -0.62
CA LYS A 179 -13.87 -14.44 -0.11
C LYS A 179 -12.76 -13.50 0.37
N LEU A 180 -13.09 -12.26 0.71
CA LEU A 180 -12.18 -11.26 1.27
C LEU A 180 -12.14 -11.31 2.80
N ALA A 181 -13.18 -11.84 3.45
CA ALA A 181 -13.23 -12.03 4.91
C ALA A 181 -13.16 -13.51 5.33
N LYS A 182 -12.63 -13.77 6.53
CA LYS A 182 -12.65 -15.09 7.17
C LYS A 182 -14.05 -15.41 7.71
N ARG A 183 -14.30 -16.71 7.96
CA ARG A 183 -15.58 -17.22 8.47
C ARG A 183 -15.95 -16.69 9.85
N ASP A 184 -14.97 -16.22 10.62
CA ASP A 184 -15.20 -15.57 11.92
C ASP A 184 -15.90 -14.20 11.78
N LYS A 185 -15.97 -13.64 10.56
CA LYS A 185 -16.56 -12.33 10.25
C LYS A 185 -15.93 -11.18 11.07
N VAL A 186 -14.68 -11.35 11.48
CA VAL A 186 -13.86 -10.34 12.15
C VAL A 186 -12.62 -10.05 11.32
N HIS A 187 -11.92 -11.11 10.93
CA HIS A 187 -10.63 -10.99 10.27
C HIS A 187 -10.77 -11.09 8.75
N LEU A 188 -9.83 -10.47 8.06
CA LEU A 188 -9.73 -10.55 6.60
C LEU A 188 -8.89 -11.75 6.17
N THR A 189 -9.12 -12.22 4.96
CA THR A 189 -8.17 -13.08 4.26
C THR A 189 -6.97 -12.27 3.77
N ASN A 190 -5.92 -12.91 3.25
CA ASN A 190 -4.80 -12.19 2.63
C ASN A 190 -5.28 -11.24 1.52
N GLU A 191 -6.17 -11.71 0.65
CA GLU A 191 -6.77 -10.88 -0.42
C GLU A 191 -7.58 -9.70 0.14
N GLY A 192 -8.30 -9.90 1.25
CA GLY A 192 -9.00 -8.81 1.93
C GLY A 192 -8.04 -7.77 2.51
N TYR A 193 -6.94 -8.19 3.12
CA TYR A 193 -5.91 -7.26 3.60
C TYR A 193 -5.18 -6.54 2.47
N HIS A 194 -4.92 -7.21 1.33
CA HIS A 194 -4.39 -6.56 0.13
C HIS A 194 -5.34 -5.47 -0.36
N LEU A 195 -6.63 -5.78 -0.51
CA LEU A 195 -7.62 -4.77 -0.89
C LEU A 195 -7.70 -3.61 0.13
N LYS A 196 -7.65 -3.89 1.44
CA LYS A 196 -7.60 -2.85 2.47
C LYS A 196 -6.41 -1.91 2.26
N ALA A 197 -5.23 -2.47 1.99
CA ALA A 197 -4.00 -1.72 1.75
C ALA A 197 -4.10 -0.88 0.46
N ASP A 198 -4.61 -1.46 -0.62
CA ASP A 198 -4.79 -0.77 -1.90
C ASP A 198 -5.75 0.41 -1.75
N LEU A 199 -6.87 0.24 -1.05
CA LEU A 199 -7.83 1.32 -0.79
C LEU A 199 -7.19 2.46 0.02
N PHE A 200 -6.36 2.13 1.01
CA PHE A 200 -5.66 3.12 1.82
C PHE A 200 -4.60 3.89 1.00
N MET A 201 -3.77 3.17 0.25
CA MET A 201 -2.75 3.79 -0.59
C MET A 201 -3.36 4.62 -1.71
N ASN A 202 -4.42 4.14 -2.36
CA ASN A 202 -5.14 4.91 -3.37
C ASN A 202 -5.70 6.21 -2.78
N ALA A 203 -6.21 6.19 -1.55
CA ALA A 203 -6.69 7.40 -0.89
C ALA A 203 -5.57 8.44 -0.70
N ILE A 204 -4.38 8.01 -0.27
CA ILE A 204 -3.22 8.89 -0.10
C ILE A 204 -2.76 9.44 -1.46
N LEU A 205 -2.58 8.57 -2.45
CA LEU A 205 -2.03 8.93 -3.76
C LEU A 205 -2.96 9.83 -4.55
N ASN A 206 -4.27 9.57 -4.52
CA ASN A 206 -5.25 10.43 -5.17
C ASN A 206 -5.23 11.83 -4.57
N SER A 207 -5.19 11.95 -3.24
CA SER A 207 -5.10 13.25 -2.58
C SER A 207 -3.80 13.98 -2.92
N TYR A 208 -2.67 13.27 -2.96
CA TYR A 208 -1.40 13.85 -3.39
C TYR A 208 -1.43 14.33 -4.84
N LYS A 209 -2.00 13.55 -5.78
CA LYS A 209 -2.16 13.96 -7.18
C LYS A 209 -2.97 15.24 -7.31
N ILE A 210 -4.03 15.37 -6.53
CA ILE A 210 -4.89 16.56 -6.61
C ILE A 210 -4.18 17.78 -6.01
N TRP A 211 -3.45 17.59 -4.91
CA TRP A 211 -2.58 18.63 -4.35
C TRP A 211 -1.55 19.12 -5.38
N LEU A 212 -0.90 18.22 -6.13
CA LEU A 212 0.03 18.59 -7.21
C LEU A 212 -0.62 19.42 -8.32
N ASN A 213 -1.93 19.27 -8.54
CA ASN A 213 -2.69 20.03 -9.52
C ASN A 213 -3.24 21.36 -8.95
N ASN A 214 -2.70 21.84 -7.82
CA ASN A 214 -3.11 23.06 -7.11
C ASN A 214 -4.61 23.14 -6.81
N GLN A 215 -5.25 21.98 -6.62
CA GLN A 215 -6.62 21.92 -6.15
C GLN A 215 -6.62 21.68 -4.64
N TYR A 216 -7.23 22.61 -3.91
CA TYR A 216 -7.42 22.47 -2.47
C TYR A 216 -8.35 21.29 -2.17
N LEU A 217 -7.94 20.40 -1.28
CA LEU A 217 -8.79 19.32 -0.78
C LEU A 217 -8.80 19.30 0.74
N ASP A 218 -10.02 19.21 1.27
CA ASP A 218 -10.29 19.01 2.69
C ASP A 218 -10.42 17.52 3.08
N SER A 219 -10.18 16.57 2.16
CA SER A 219 -10.41 15.14 2.43
C SER A 219 -9.52 14.17 1.64
N LEU A 220 -9.37 12.95 2.19
CA LEU A 220 -8.78 11.82 1.48
C LEU A 220 -9.80 11.20 0.50
N LEU A 221 -9.44 11.06 -0.79
CA LEU A 221 -10.33 10.49 -1.81
C LEU A 221 -9.97 9.04 -2.15
N ALA A 222 -10.69 8.10 -1.57
CA ALA A 222 -10.50 6.67 -1.83
C ALA A 222 -11.09 6.19 -3.18
N PHE A 223 -12.07 6.90 -3.75
CA PHE A 223 -12.86 6.43 -4.91
C PHE A 223 -12.61 7.20 -6.21
N ASN A 224 -11.58 8.05 -6.27
CA ASN A 224 -11.19 8.62 -7.54
C ASN A 224 -10.38 7.58 -8.31
N PHE A 225 -10.98 6.91 -9.28
CA PHE A 225 -10.37 5.86 -10.12
C PHE A 225 -9.25 6.38 -11.06
N ALA A 226 -8.68 7.55 -10.76
CA ALA A 226 -7.74 8.28 -11.60
C ALA A 226 -6.26 7.91 -11.36
N LEU A 227 -5.96 7.14 -10.31
CA LEU A 227 -4.71 6.41 -10.14
C LEU A 227 -5.00 5.04 -9.57
N ASP A 228 -4.69 4.00 -10.34
CA ASP A 228 -4.31 2.72 -9.76
C ASP A 228 -2.90 2.86 -9.16
N SER A 229 -2.62 2.23 -8.02
CA SER A 229 -1.26 2.18 -7.47
C SER A 229 -0.26 1.50 -8.44
N ALA A 230 -0.76 0.68 -9.37
CA ALA A 230 -0.02 0.15 -10.51
C ALA A 230 0.34 1.21 -11.58
N ASP A 231 -0.50 2.24 -11.76
CA ASP A 231 -0.28 3.32 -12.74
C ASP A 231 0.85 4.29 -12.32
N LEU A 232 1.28 4.27 -11.05
CA LEU A 232 2.38 5.11 -10.55
C LEU A 232 3.71 4.88 -11.27
N VAL A 233 3.93 3.71 -11.87
CA VAL A 233 5.15 3.43 -12.66
C VAL A 233 5.26 4.36 -13.88
N HIS A 234 4.14 4.90 -14.36
CA HIS A 234 4.09 5.87 -15.45
C HIS A 234 4.13 7.32 -14.95
N CYS A 235 3.63 7.60 -13.75
CA CYS A 235 3.64 8.95 -13.15
C CYS A 235 5.01 9.36 -12.59
N PHE A 236 5.86 8.40 -12.26
CA PHE A 236 7.26 8.65 -11.88
C PHE A 236 8.18 8.13 -13.00
N PRO A 237 8.66 8.99 -13.92
CA PRO A 237 9.52 8.54 -15.00
C PRO A 237 10.75 7.83 -14.44
N LYS A 238 11.02 6.62 -14.94
CA LYS A 238 12.11 5.72 -14.51
C LYS A 238 13.53 6.33 -14.53
N ASN A 239 13.70 7.55 -15.05
CA ASN A 239 15.01 8.14 -15.35
C ASN A 239 15.59 9.07 -14.28
N ASP A 240 14.85 9.46 -13.23
CA ASP A 240 15.42 10.35 -12.19
C ASP A 240 16.12 9.62 -11.04
N PHE A 241 16.00 8.30 -10.92
CA PHE A 241 16.57 7.55 -9.79
C PHE A 241 17.94 6.91 -10.05
N ARG A 242 18.58 7.14 -11.21
CA ARG A 242 19.87 6.51 -11.56
C ARG A 242 20.96 7.43 -12.10
N LYS A 243 20.76 8.74 -12.13
CA LYS A 243 21.82 9.68 -12.50
C LYS A 243 21.91 10.81 -11.49
N ASN A 244 22.57 10.52 -10.38
CA ASN A 244 23.39 11.51 -9.67
C ASN A 244 24.48 10.77 -8.89
N THR A 245 25.34 10.07 -9.64
CA THR A 245 26.72 9.88 -9.22
C THR A 245 27.43 11.24 -9.36
N VAL A 246 27.90 11.74 -8.21
CA VAL A 246 28.93 12.76 -7.99
C VAL A 246 29.51 13.37 -9.27
N SER A 247 29.11 14.61 -9.60
CA SER A 247 30.02 15.68 -10.04
C SER A 247 29.30 17.02 -10.29
N LYS A 248 29.85 18.06 -9.63
CA LYS A 248 29.86 19.49 -9.95
C LYS A 248 28.60 20.36 -9.75
N VAL A 249 28.70 21.15 -8.69
CA VAL A 249 28.30 22.56 -8.54
C VAL A 249 28.45 23.35 -9.86
N VAL A 250 27.42 24.12 -10.24
CA VAL A 250 27.41 25.58 -10.48
C VAL A 250 26.07 25.97 -11.15
N ALA A 251 25.44 27.00 -10.60
CA ALA A 251 24.41 27.92 -11.11
C ALA A 251 23.69 27.61 -12.44
N ASP A 252 22.35 27.70 -12.46
CA ASP A 252 21.70 28.97 -12.81
C ASP A 252 20.18 28.99 -12.53
N LYS A 253 19.70 30.18 -12.14
CA LYS A 253 18.28 30.52 -12.04
C LYS A 253 17.70 30.66 -13.46
N LYS A 254 16.48 30.13 -13.69
CA LYS A 254 15.41 30.87 -14.40
C LYS A 254 14.07 30.13 -14.35
N GLU A 255 13.05 30.94 -14.13
CA GLU A 255 11.62 30.63 -14.22
C GLU A 255 11.26 30.01 -15.58
N ASN A 256 10.26 29.13 -15.58
CA ASN A 256 9.42 28.93 -16.76
C ASN A 256 7.97 28.63 -16.33
N LYS A 257 7.11 29.63 -16.54
CA LYS A 257 5.67 29.45 -16.71
C LYS A 257 5.46 28.51 -17.89
N SER A 258 4.68 27.44 -17.73
CA SER A 258 4.12 26.75 -18.88
C SER A 258 2.68 26.31 -18.64
N HIS A 259 1.93 26.52 -19.71
CA HIS A 259 0.50 26.48 -19.89
C HIS A 259 0.09 25.02 -20.16
N PHE A 260 -0.76 24.43 -19.33
CA PHE A 260 -1.31 23.09 -19.61
C PHE A 260 -2.79 23.15 -19.97
N GLN A 261 -3.05 22.76 -21.20
CA GLN A 261 -4.36 22.61 -21.82
C GLN A 261 -5.17 21.49 -21.17
N LYS A 262 -6.47 21.74 -21.09
CA LYS A 262 -7.54 20.84 -20.63
C LYS A 262 -7.59 19.57 -21.50
N ILE A 263 -7.23 18.40 -20.94
CA ILE A 263 -7.33 17.12 -21.66
C ILE A 263 -8.80 16.78 -21.86
N THR A 264 -9.23 16.80 -23.11
CA THR A 264 -10.48 16.21 -23.60
C THR A 264 -10.12 14.93 -24.36
N ASN A 265 -10.80 13.83 -24.07
CA ASN A 265 -10.62 12.53 -24.74
C ASN A 265 -10.85 12.69 -26.26
N THR A 266 -9.84 12.37 -27.09
CA THR A 266 -9.88 12.56 -28.55
C THR A 266 -9.49 11.31 -29.37
N GLY A 267 -9.56 10.11 -28.78
CA GLY A 267 -9.39 8.85 -29.52
C GLY A 267 -10.62 8.45 -30.35
N SER A 268 -10.41 7.77 -31.49
CA SER A 268 -11.52 7.19 -32.28
C SER A 268 -12.02 5.88 -31.64
N ALA A 269 -13.34 5.68 -31.59
CA ALA A 269 -13.94 4.46 -31.06
C ALA A 269 -13.75 3.27 -32.01
N VAL A 270 -13.24 2.15 -31.50
CA VAL A 270 -13.01 0.90 -32.22
C VAL A 270 -13.72 -0.24 -31.49
N GLU A 271 -14.48 -1.06 -32.21
CA GLU A 271 -15.00 -2.34 -31.69
C GLU A 271 -13.95 -3.46 -31.80
N TYR A 272 -13.54 -4.01 -30.66
CA TYR A 272 -12.65 -5.17 -30.58
C TYR A 272 -13.42 -6.44 -30.20
N THR A 273 -13.30 -7.50 -31.00
CA THR A 273 -13.87 -8.82 -30.66
C THR A 273 -12.89 -9.63 -29.81
N ILE A 274 -13.30 -9.99 -28.60
CA ILE A 274 -12.50 -10.73 -27.62
C ILE A 274 -12.15 -12.10 -28.17
N LYS A 275 -10.86 -12.44 -28.24
CA LYS A 275 -10.37 -13.74 -28.73
C LYS A 275 -10.21 -14.73 -27.59
N LYS A 276 -10.20 -16.03 -27.91
CA LYS A 276 -9.94 -17.10 -26.92
C LYS A 276 -8.52 -16.91 -26.34
N GLY A 277 -8.45 -16.65 -25.04
CA GLY A 277 -7.19 -16.38 -24.33
C GLY A 277 -6.96 -14.92 -23.96
N ASP A 278 -7.77 -13.99 -24.49
CA ASP A 278 -7.70 -12.58 -24.11
C ASP A 278 -8.17 -12.36 -22.67
N ASN A 279 -7.54 -11.39 -22.01
CA ASN A 279 -8.00 -10.77 -20.77
C ASN A 279 -7.91 -9.24 -20.90
N LEU A 280 -8.56 -8.50 -19.99
CA LEU A 280 -8.60 -7.04 -20.08
C LEU A 280 -7.20 -6.40 -20.10
N GLY A 281 -6.22 -6.97 -19.37
CA GLY A 281 -4.84 -6.49 -19.36
C GLY A 281 -4.18 -6.62 -20.74
N SER A 282 -4.27 -7.79 -21.37
CA SER A 282 -3.72 -8.00 -22.73
C SER A 282 -4.40 -7.15 -23.81
N ILE A 283 -5.68 -6.81 -23.64
CA ILE A 283 -6.41 -5.94 -24.57
C ILE A 283 -6.02 -4.48 -24.32
N ALA A 284 -5.91 -4.07 -23.05
CA ALA A 284 -5.49 -2.74 -22.63
C ALA A 284 -4.11 -2.39 -23.21
N GLU A 285 -3.14 -3.28 -23.01
CA GLU A 285 -1.78 -3.16 -23.54
C GLU A 285 -1.77 -3.05 -25.07
N LYS A 286 -2.58 -3.87 -25.76
CA LYS A 286 -2.65 -3.87 -27.22
C LYS A 286 -3.10 -2.53 -27.82
N PHE A 287 -3.98 -1.82 -27.12
CA PHE A 287 -4.55 -0.57 -27.60
C PHE A 287 -3.94 0.67 -26.94
N ASP A 288 -2.92 0.47 -26.11
CA ASP A 288 -2.27 1.51 -25.29
C ASP A 288 -3.29 2.31 -24.44
N VAL A 289 -4.16 1.57 -23.77
CA VAL A 289 -5.20 2.12 -22.89
C VAL A 289 -5.16 1.40 -21.55
N SER A 290 -5.74 1.98 -20.49
CA SER A 290 -5.84 1.29 -19.21
C SER A 290 -6.98 0.26 -19.21
N VAL A 291 -6.86 -0.77 -18.36
CA VAL A 291 -7.96 -1.71 -18.06
C VAL A 291 -9.17 -0.95 -17.50
N SER A 292 -8.93 0.11 -16.72
CA SER A 292 -9.97 0.97 -16.17
C SER A 292 -10.76 1.67 -17.29
N ASN A 293 -10.08 2.24 -18.28
CA ASN A 293 -10.69 2.82 -19.46
C ASN A 293 -11.54 1.78 -20.22
N LEU A 294 -10.98 0.60 -20.50
CA LEU A 294 -11.75 -0.49 -21.12
C LEU A 294 -13.00 -0.88 -20.31
N LYS A 295 -12.92 -0.91 -18.99
CA LYS A 295 -14.08 -1.23 -18.13
C LYS A 295 -15.10 -0.12 -18.14
N SER A 296 -14.68 1.14 -18.08
CA SER A 296 -15.55 2.31 -18.12
C SER A 296 -16.31 2.40 -19.44
N TRP A 297 -15.62 2.27 -20.58
CA TRP A 297 -16.23 2.33 -21.91
C TRP A 297 -17.23 1.20 -22.18
N ASN A 298 -17.07 0.07 -21.48
CA ASN A 298 -17.88 -1.13 -21.68
C ASN A 298 -18.78 -1.49 -20.49
N ASN A 299 -18.92 -0.58 -19.52
CA ASN A 299 -19.73 -0.79 -18.31
C ASN A 299 -19.43 -2.12 -17.58
N LEU A 300 -18.16 -2.52 -17.53
CA LEU A 300 -17.74 -3.78 -16.93
C LEU A 300 -17.51 -3.61 -15.42
N SER A 301 -18.33 -4.29 -14.61
CA SER A 301 -18.18 -4.33 -13.15
C SER A 301 -17.08 -5.29 -12.66
N SER A 302 -16.53 -6.14 -13.54
CA SER A 302 -15.50 -7.13 -13.21
C SER A 302 -14.49 -7.30 -14.33
N ASN A 303 -13.43 -8.08 -14.07
CA ASN A 303 -12.41 -8.39 -15.09
C ASN A 303 -12.80 -9.59 -15.98
N LYS A 304 -14.00 -10.14 -15.79
CA LYS A 304 -14.50 -11.28 -16.57
C LYS A 304 -14.98 -10.81 -17.94
N ILE A 305 -14.28 -11.25 -18.98
CA ILE A 305 -14.67 -11.06 -20.38
C ILE A 305 -14.89 -12.41 -21.06
N ILE A 306 -15.75 -12.45 -22.08
CA ILE A 306 -16.16 -13.69 -22.75
C ILE A 306 -15.68 -13.65 -24.20
N ALA A 307 -14.92 -14.65 -24.61
CA ALA A 307 -14.47 -14.78 -26.00
C ALA A 307 -15.66 -14.77 -26.96
N GLY A 308 -15.52 -14.06 -28.08
CA GLY A 308 -16.57 -13.81 -29.08
C GLY A 308 -17.42 -12.57 -28.81
N LYS A 309 -17.37 -11.98 -27.60
CA LYS A 309 -18.06 -10.69 -27.33
C LYS A 309 -17.21 -9.50 -27.77
N LYS A 310 -17.87 -8.36 -27.99
CA LYS A 310 -17.22 -7.10 -28.40
C LYS A 310 -16.93 -6.19 -27.21
N LEU A 311 -15.87 -5.40 -27.32
CA LEU A 311 -15.52 -4.29 -26.44
C LEU A 311 -15.29 -3.02 -27.27
N ILE A 312 -15.78 -1.89 -26.79
CA ILE A 312 -15.46 -0.54 -27.26
C ILE A 312 -14.11 -0.12 -26.69
N VAL A 313 -13.22 0.34 -27.57
CA VAL A 313 -11.90 0.83 -27.21
C VAL A 313 -11.69 2.18 -27.89
N TYR A 314 -11.33 3.23 -27.14
CA TYR A 314 -10.94 4.51 -27.72
C TYR A 314 -9.41 4.55 -27.79
N SER A 315 -8.85 4.62 -28.99
CA SER A 315 -7.39 4.64 -29.19
C SER A 315 -7.06 5.46 -30.43
N ASP A 316 -5.93 6.16 -30.39
CA ASP A 316 -5.38 6.92 -31.53
C ASP A 316 -4.66 5.99 -32.53
N VAL A 317 -4.53 4.70 -32.20
CA VAL A 317 -3.95 3.69 -33.08
C VAL A 317 -4.96 3.32 -34.17
N LYS A 318 -4.75 3.82 -35.39
CA LYS A 318 -5.50 3.39 -36.58
C LYS A 318 -5.34 1.87 -36.76
N ASN A 319 -6.40 1.12 -36.46
CA ASN A 319 -6.44 -0.32 -36.70
C ASN A 319 -6.58 -0.62 -38.20
N THR A 320 -5.49 -1.03 -38.83
CA THR A 320 -5.57 -2.09 -39.85
C THR A 320 -5.61 -3.45 -39.13
N PRO A 321 -6.53 -4.35 -39.49
CA PRO A 321 -6.60 -5.68 -38.88
C PRO A 321 -5.27 -6.43 -39.11
N PRO A 322 -4.75 -7.21 -38.14
CA PRO A 322 -3.61 -8.06 -38.40
C PRO A 322 -4.05 -9.14 -39.39
N SER A 323 -3.64 -8.98 -40.65
CA SER A 323 -3.48 -10.09 -41.57
C SER A 323 -2.59 -11.12 -40.89
N THR A 324 -3.02 -12.37 -40.88
CA THR A 324 -2.20 -13.54 -40.57
C THR A 324 -1.04 -13.59 -41.54
N GLN A 325 0.07 -12.94 -41.19
CA GLN A 325 1.36 -13.19 -41.80
C GLN A 325 2.25 -13.85 -40.75
N THR A 326 2.43 -15.15 -40.94
CA THR A 326 3.49 -15.97 -40.40
C THR A 326 4.84 -15.39 -40.82
N ASN A 327 5.36 -14.46 -40.03
CA ASN A 327 6.76 -14.10 -40.09
C ASN A 327 7.49 -14.82 -38.98
N ASN A 328 8.05 -15.97 -39.36
CA ASN A 328 9.12 -16.65 -38.66
C ASN A 328 10.32 -15.71 -38.54
N ASN A 329 10.38 -14.91 -37.47
CA ASN A 329 11.62 -14.31 -37.02
C ASN A 329 11.77 -14.57 -35.53
N SER A 330 12.57 -15.60 -35.26
CA SER A 330 13.02 -16.04 -33.95
C SER A 330 13.85 -14.96 -33.27
N ILE A 331 13.21 -14.03 -32.57
CA ILE A 331 13.87 -13.29 -31.50
C ILE A 331 14.01 -14.27 -30.33
N LYS A 332 15.22 -14.84 -30.17
CA LYS A 332 15.59 -15.66 -29.01
C LYS A 332 15.49 -14.81 -27.74
N THR A 333 14.29 -14.72 -27.16
CA THR A 333 14.07 -14.14 -25.83
C THR A 333 14.71 -15.06 -24.80
N LYS A 334 15.82 -14.62 -24.21
CA LYS A 334 16.57 -15.36 -23.19
C LYS A 334 15.69 -15.57 -21.96
N GLN A 335 15.38 -16.83 -21.64
CA GLN A 335 14.71 -17.18 -20.39
C GLN A 335 15.63 -16.84 -19.21
N ILE A 336 15.11 -16.07 -18.26
CA ILE A 336 15.83 -15.70 -17.04
C ILE A 336 15.40 -16.67 -15.94
N LYS A 337 16.37 -17.27 -15.23
CA LYS A 337 16.10 -18.06 -14.03
C LYS A 337 16.26 -17.17 -12.80
N HIS A 338 15.22 -17.06 -11.99
CA HIS A 338 15.22 -16.27 -10.76
C HIS A 338 15.01 -17.18 -9.54
N LYS A 339 15.97 -17.20 -8.62
CA LYS A 339 15.85 -17.93 -7.35
C LYS A 339 15.15 -17.05 -6.32
N VAL A 340 13.97 -17.48 -5.89
CA VAL A 340 13.13 -16.79 -4.90
C VAL A 340 13.89 -16.65 -3.58
N LYS A 341 14.00 -15.42 -3.08
CA LYS A 341 14.57 -15.08 -1.78
C LYS A 341 13.48 -15.05 -0.70
N SER A 342 13.90 -15.11 0.57
CA SER A 342 12.99 -14.93 1.70
C SER A 342 12.28 -13.59 1.59
N GLY A 343 10.95 -13.59 1.71
CA GLY A 343 10.11 -12.38 1.60
C GLY A 343 9.67 -11.99 0.17
N GLU A 344 10.14 -12.65 -0.90
CA GLU A 344 9.67 -12.36 -2.26
C GLU A 344 8.31 -13.04 -2.57
N SER A 345 7.40 -12.28 -3.19
CA SER A 345 6.13 -12.80 -3.74
C SER A 345 6.16 -12.83 -5.27
N LEU A 346 5.26 -13.60 -5.90
CA LEU A 346 5.13 -13.62 -7.36
C LEU A 346 4.90 -12.22 -7.94
N TRP A 347 4.23 -11.35 -7.17
CA TRP A 347 3.99 -9.96 -7.55
C TRP A 347 5.28 -9.14 -7.58
N ILE A 348 6.12 -9.23 -6.53
CA ILE A 348 7.43 -8.55 -6.47
C ILE A 348 8.31 -9.01 -7.64
N ILE A 349 8.29 -10.32 -7.92
CA ILE A 349 9.08 -10.93 -8.99
C ILE A 349 8.55 -10.51 -10.37
N ALA A 350 7.24 -10.54 -10.58
CA ALA A 350 6.60 -10.07 -11.83
C ALA A 350 6.99 -8.62 -12.14
N ARG A 351 6.95 -7.75 -11.13
CA ARG A 351 7.35 -6.35 -11.23
C ARG A 351 8.84 -6.19 -11.55
N LYS A 352 9.71 -6.95 -10.89
CA LYS A 352 11.16 -6.92 -11.10
C LYS A 352 11.57 -7.23 -12.55
N TYR A 353 10.84 -8.13 -13.20
CA TYR A 353 11.15 -8.61 -14.55
C TYR A 353 10.20 -8.06 -15.62
N ASN A 354 9.35 -7.10 -15.29
CA ASN A 354 8.39 -6.49 -16.20
C ASN A 354 7.53 -7.54 -16.94
N THR A 355 7.01 -8.51 -16.18
CA THR A 355 6.10 -9.55 -16.66
C THR A 355 4.88 -9.61 -15.74
N THR A 356 3.95 -10.54 -15.95
CA THR A 356 2.77 -10.70 -15.09
C THR A 356 2.89 -11.91 -14.18
N VAL A 357 2.19 -11.88 -13.04
CA VAL A 357 2.06 -13.04 -12.14
C VAL A 357 1.54 -14.25 -12.92
N ASP A 358 0.54 -14.04 -13.79
CA ASP A 358 -0.01 -15.11 -14.62
C ASP A 358 1.00 -15.68 -15.64
N ASN A 359 1.84 -14.83 -16.24
CA ASN A 359 2.91 -15.30 -17.13
C ASN A 359 3.92 -16.15 -16.37
N ILE A 360 4.35 -15.71 -15.19
CA ILE A 360 5.24 -16.49 -14.32
C ILE A 360 4.58 -17.81 -13.93
N LYS A 361 3.30 -17.80 -13.55
CA LYS A 361 2.56 -19.01 -13.16
C LYS A 361 2.43 -20.00 -14.31
N LYS A 362 2.12 -19.51 -15.53
CA LYS A 362 2.03 -20.34 -16.73
C LYS A 362 3.40 -20.92 -17.12
N LEU A 363 4.46 -20.11 -17.11
CA LEU A 363 5.83 -20.55 -17.42
C LEU A 363 6.36 -21.60 -16.43
N ASN A 364 5.90 -21.56 -15.18
CA ASN A 364 6.38 -22.41 -14.09
C ASN A 364 5.36 -23.45 -13.61
N ASN A 365 4.24 -23.61 -14.30
CA ASN A 365 3.14 -24.51 -13.93
C ASN A 365 2.67 -24.36 -12.46
N LEU A 366 2.67 -23.12 -11.94
CA LEU A 366 2.26 -22.84 -10.56
C LEU A 366 0.72 -22.77 -10.47
N LYS A 367 0.15 -23.58 -9.56
CA LYS A 367 -1.30 -23.63 -9.33
C LYS A 367 -1.81 -22.54 -8.38
N ASN A 368 -0.92 -21.95 -7.58
CA ASN A 368 -1.22 -20.92 -6.60
C ASN A 368 -0.03 -19.97 -6.43
N ASP A 369 -0.19 -18.97 -5.57
CA ASP A 369 0.80 -17.90 -5.38
C ASP A 369 1.76 -18.17 -4.21
N ASN A 370 1.70 -19.38 -3.64
CA ASN A 370 2.55 -19.78 -2.53
C ASN A 370 3.96 -20.07 -3.03
N LEU A 371 4.89 -19.15 -2.76
CA LEU A 371 6.32 -19.32 -3.02
C LEU A 371 7.05 -19.69 -1.73
N LYS A 372 7.96 -20.67 -1.82
CA LYS A 372 8.93 -20.98 -0.77
C LYS A 372 10.28 -20.39 -1.17
N PRO A 373 11.07 -19.86 -0.20
CA PRO A 373 12.44 -19.46 -0.47
C PRO A 373 13.25 -20.60 -1.10
N GLY A 374 14.07 -20.27 -2.09
CA GLY A 374 14.93 -21.22 -2.80
C GLY A 374 14.35 -21.82 -4.09
N ILE A 375 13.05 -21.67 -4.37
CA ILE A 375 12.45 -22.09 -5.65
C ILE A 375 13.04 -21.27 -6.80
N VAL A 376 13.32 -21.90 -7.94
CA VAL A 376 13.79 -21.21 -9.15
C VAL A 376 12.63 -21.07 -10.14
N LEU A 377 12.31 -19.82 -10.50
CA LEU A 377 11.28 -19.48 -11.48
C LEU A 377 11.93 -19.14 -12.83
N ILE A 378 11.33 -19.65 -13.90
CA ILE A 378 11.58 -19.28 -15.29
C ILE A 378 10.76 -18.04 -15.60
N ILE A 379 11.44 -16.99 -16.03
CA ILE A 379 10.84 -15.69 -16.31
C ILE A 379 11.15 -15.31 -17.76
N LYS A 380 10.15 -14.74 -18.43
CA LYS A 380 10.21 -14.33 -19.82
C LYS A 380 9.60 -12.94 -19.97
#